data_AF-A0A5C3M189-F1
#
_entry.id   AF-A0A5C3M189-F1
#
_cell.length_a   1.000
_cell.length_b   1.000
_cell.length_c   1.000
_cell.angle_alpha   90.00
_cell.angle_beta   90.00
_cell.angle_gamma   90.00
#
_symmetry.space_group_name_H-M   'P 1'
#
loop_
_entity.id
_entity.type
_entity.pdbx_description
1 polymer ?
#
loop_
_entity_poly.entity_id
_entity_poly.type
_entity_poly.pdbx_seq_one_letter_code
_entity_poly.pdbx_strand_id
1 'polypeptide(L)'
;PPPLDFDQSPYSTIPLPPLNVSYLSLNRILEYHRLPPLQYDVTTTPSLATISPPYHQYALQGWQHQAATNPASSSLTIRCSLLESPIIIHPGNIQQNFVTIWDVIFIVHGEIRQRAAQRYQRSFGSHLRRTEMSEEQSRCMVTNFLGGAHIWGGITKSTTERDVWILHLK
;
A
#
# COMPACT_ATOMS: atom_id res chain seq x y z
N PRO A 1 42.39 -28.23 6.57
CA PRO A 1 41.08 -27.81 7.14
C PRO A 1 39.92 -28.43 6.35
N PRO A 2 38.89 -28.99 7.00
CA PRO A 2 37.70 -29.44 6.30
C PRO A 2 36.89 -28.24 5.76
N PRO A 3 36.15 -28.42 4.65
CA PRO A 3 35.33 -27.36 4.06
C PRO A 3 34.15 -26.99 4.97
N LEU A 4 33.87 -25.70 5.09
CA LEU A 4 32.73 -25.16 5.83
C LEU A 4 31.45 -25.34 4.99
N ASP A 5 30.57 -26.25 5.42
CA ASP A 5 29.20 -26.34 4.92
C ASP A 5 28.39 -25.15 5.44
N PHE A 6 28.20 -24.13 4.60
CA PHE A 6 27.42 -22.93 4.93
C PHE A 6 25.91 -23.23 5.10
N ASP A 7 25.46 -24.41 4.67
CA ASP A 7 24.06 -24.86 4.81
C ASP A 7 23.70 -25.28 6.25
N GLN A 8 24.68 -25.36 7.16
CA GLN A 8 24.48 -25.69 8.58
C GLN A 8 24.89 -24.54 9.52
N SER A 9 24.79 -23.28 9.08
CA SER A 9 25.00 -22.16 10.00
C SER A 9 23.98 -22.22 11.15
N PRO A 10 24.41 -22.22 12.43
CA PRO A 10 23.50 -22.14 13.58
C PRO A 10 22.77 -20.79 13.66
N TYR A 11 23.11 -19.84 12.78
CA TYR A 11 22.45 -18.55 12.61
C TYR A 11 21.46 -18.54 11.43
N SER A 12 21.17 -19.71 10.84
CA SER A 12 20.09 -19.84 9.86
C SER A 12 18.78 -19.40 10.48
N THR A 13 18.25 -18.27 10.00
CA THR A 13 16.96 -17.74 10.42
C THR A 13 15.88 -18.71 9.99
N ILE A 14 15.41 -19.55 10.92
CA ILE A 14 14.25 -20.41 10.68
C ILE A 14 13.08 -19.48 10.32
N PRO A 15 12.49 -19.60 9.12
CA PRO A 15 11.36 -18.78 8.76
C PRO A 15 10.22 -19.08 9.74
N LEU A 16 9.63 -18.03 10.31
CA LEU A 16 8.51 -18.20 11.23
C LEU A 16 7.39 -19.01 10.56
N PRO A 17 6.75 -19.93 11.29
CA PRO A 17 5.61 -20.65 10.75
C PRO A 17 4.55 -19.65 10.30
N PRO A 18 3.93 -19.89 9.14
CA PRO A 18 2.98 -18.95 8.55
C PRO A 18 1.76 -18.78 9.46
N LEU A 19 1.43 -17.53 9.78
CA LEU A 19 0.28 -17.18 10.64
C LEU A 19 -1.07 -17.59 10.04
N ASN A 20 -1.14 -17.76 8.71
CA ASN A 20 -2.30 -18.28 8.00
C ASN A 20 -1.91 -19.48 7.13
N VAL A 21 -2.57 -20.62 7.36
CA VAL A 21 -2.41 -21.85 6.57
C VAL A 21 -2.95 -21.66 5.14
N SER A 22 -3.94 -20.78 4.97
CA SER A 22 -4.60 -20.48 3.70
C SER A 22 -3.83 -19.45 2.87
N TYR A 23 -3.74 -19.67 1.55
CA TYR A 23 -3.20 -18.68 0.62
C TYR A 23 -4.17 -17.49 0.52
N LEU A 24 -3.72 -16.30 0.95
CA LEU A 24 -4.46 -15.06 0.73
C LEU A 24 -4.39 -14.68 -0.75
N SER A 25 -5.55 -14.50 -1.37
CA SER A 25 -5.69 -13.89 -2.69
C SER A 25 -6.13 -12.44 -2.54
N LEU A 26 -5.64 -11.55 -3.41
CA LEU A 26 -6.05 -10.14 -3.38
C LEU A 26 -7.39 -9.97 -4.07
N ASN A 27 -8.17 -8.98 -3.66
CA ASN A 27 -9.31 -8.53 -4.43
C ASN A 27 -8.85 -8.00 -5.78
N ARG A 28 -9.48 -8.47 -6.87
CA ARG A 28 -9.14 -8.12 -8.26
C ARG A 28 -9.14 -6.61 -8.53
N ILE A 29 -9.91 -5.83 -7.78
CA ILE A 29 -9.95 -4.36 -7.94
C ILE A 29 -8.61 -3.73 -7.57
N LEU A 30 -7.92 -4.30 -6.58
CA LEU A 30 -6.61 -3.85 -6.11
C LEU A 30 -5.46 -4.46 -6.90
N GLU A 31 -5.69 -5.54 -7.67
CA GLU A 31 -4.64 -6.23 -8.40
C GLU A 31 -3.95 -5.34 -9.44
N TYR A 32 -2.63 -5.53 -9.55
CA TYR A 32 -1.85 -4.90 -10.59
C TYR A 32 -2.29 -5.36 -11.98
N HIS A 33 -2.52 -4.39 -12.86
CA HIS A 33 -2.85 -4.65 -14.24
C HIS A 33 -2.28 -3.55 -15.14
N ARG A 34 -2.13 -3.84 -16.44
CA ARG A 34 -1.71 -2.84 -17.43
C ARG A 34 -2.69 -1.67 -17.45
N LEU A 35 -3.98 -2.00 -17.44
CA LEU A 35 -5.12 -1.11 -17.24
C LEU A 35 -5.75 -1.49 -15.88
N PRO A 36 -5.37 -0.82 -14.77
CA PRO A 36 -5.86 -1.18 -13.44
C PRO A 36 -7.37 -0.96 -13.33
N PRO A 37 -8.10 -1.87 -12.65
CA PRO A 37 -9.52 -1.66 -12.37
C PRO A 37 -9.77 -0.42 -11.54
N LEU A 38 -8.89 -0.12 -10.58
CA LEU A 38 -8.91 1.09 -9.79
C LEU A 38 -8.15 2.23 -10.51
N GLN A 39 -8.87 3.29 -10.86
CA GLN A 39 -8.28 4.55 -11.30
C GLN A 39 -8.15 5.49 -10.12
N TYR A 40 -6.91 5.78 -9.76
CA TYR A 40 -6.63 6.64 -8.61
C TYR A 40 -5.29 7.35 -8.77
N ASP A 41 -5.28 8.64 -8.49
CA ASP A 41 -4.08 9.45 -8.31
C ASP A 41 -3.86 9.58 -6.80
N VAL A 42 -2.74 9.05 -6.29
CA VAL A 42 -2.46 9.00 -4.85
C VAL A 42 -2.18 10.37 -4.23
N THR A 43 -2.04 11.42 -5.05
CA THR A 43 -1.94 12.81 -4.58
C THR A 43 -3.31 13.44 -4.35
N THR A 44 -4.38 12.88 -4.93
CA THR A 44 -5.77 13.31 -4.71
C THR A 44 -6.37 12.65 -3.46
N THR A 45 -7.48 13.20 -2.97
CA THR A 45 -8.25 12.55 -1.90
C THR A 45 -8.74 11.15 -2.33
N PRO A 46 -8.68 10.13 -1.45
CA PRO A 46 -9.18 8.77 -1.72
C PRO A 46 -10.61 8.69 -2.23
N SER A 47 -11.46 9.67 -1.88
CA SER A 47 -12.86 9.74 -2.34
C SER A 47 -13.02 9.96 -3.84
N LEU A 48 -11.96 10.42 -4.53
CA LEU A 48 -11.95 10.58 -5.98
C LEU A 48 -11.51 9.31 -6.73
N ALA A 49 -11.16 8.23 -6.01
CA ALA A 49 -10.86 6.96 -6.62
C ALA A 49 -12.11 6.39 -7.32
N THR A 50 -11.95 5.95 -8.56
CA THR A 50 -13.04 5.43 -9.39
C THR A 50 -12.67 4.07 -9.97
N ILE A 51 -13.68 3.33 -10.42
CA ILE A 51 -13.47 2.05 -11.12
C ILE A 51 -13.48 2.30 -12.63
N SER A 52 -12.48 1.81 -13.34
CA SER A 52 -12.39 1.92 -14.79
C SER A 52 -13.48 1.08 -15.48
N PRO A 53 -14.04 1.55 -16.61
CA PRO A 53 -14.69 0.65 -17.55
C PRO A 53 -13.65 -0.35 -18.10
N PRO A 54 -13.94 -1.67 -18.20
CA PRO A 54 -15.24 -2.35 -18.17
C PRO A 54 -15.71 -2.85 -16.78
N TYR A 55 -15.00 -2.52 -15.71
CA TYR A 55 -15.21 -3.07 -14.38
C TYR A 55 -16.33 -2.40 -13.57
N HIS A 56 -17.12 -1.51 -14.18
CA HIS A 56 -18.19 -0.74 -13.53
C HIS A 56 -19.23 -1.57 -12.78
N GLN A 57 -19.41 -2.85 -13.13
CA GLN A 57 -20.25 -3.77 -12.37
C GLN A 57 -19.86 -3.84 -10.87
N TYR A 58 -18.57 -3.69 -10.55
CA TYR A 58 -18.11 -3.60 -9.16
C TYR A 58 -18.43 -2.25 -8.51
N ALA A 59 -18.46 -1.17 -9.30
CA ALA A 59 -18.81 0.17 -8.80
C ALA A 59 -20.21 0.20 -8.20
N LEU A 60 -21.16 -0.48 -8.86
CA LEU A 60 -22.56 -0.60 -8.41
C LEU A 60 -22.73 -1.43 -7.12
N GLN A 61 -21.73 -2.25 -6.76
CA GLN A 61 -21.78 -3.15 -5.61
C GLN A 61 -21.12 -2.57 -4.35
N GLY A 62 -20.82 -1.27 -4.32
CA GLY A 62 -20.16 -0.65 -3.16
C GLY A 62 -18.75 -1.21 -2.95
N TRP A 63 -17.97 -1.30 -4.03
CA TRP A 63 -16.62 -1.89 -4.05
C TRP A 63 -15.71 -1.47 -2.90
N GLN A 64 -15.80 -0.21 -2.45
CA GLN A 64 -14.99 0.35 -1.36
C GLN A 64 -15.10 -0.48 -0.06
N HIS A 65 -16.26 -1.08 0.21
CA HIS A 65 -16.51 -1.84 1.44
C HIS A 65 -16.22 -3.34 1.30
N GLN A 66 -15.81 -3.80 0.12
CA GLN A 66 -15.44 -5.20 -0.08
C GLN A 66 -14.12 -5.51 0.62
N ALA A 67 -13.94 -6.77 1.02
CA ALA A 67 -12.68 -7.23 1.61
C ALA A 67 -11.54 -7.07 0.60
N ALA A 68 -10.38 -6.61 1.09
CA ALA A 68 -9.16 -6.45 0.30
C ALA A 68 -8.53 -7.80 -0.08
N THR A 69 -8.81 -8.86 0.68
CA THR A 69 -8.32 -10.22 0.42
C THR A 69 -9.44 -11.25 0.51
N ASN A 70 -9.21 -12.41 -0.10
CA ASN A 70 -10.01 -13.62 0.07
C ASN A 70 -9.08 -14.80 0.44
N PRO A 71 -9.24 -15.44 1.62
CA PRO A 71 -10.16 -15.07 2.69
C PRO A 71 -9.87 -13.66 3.26
N ALA A 72 -10.88 -13.07 3.90
CA ALA A 72 -10.79 -11.72 4.46
C ALA A 72 -9.78 -11.68 5.62
N SER A 73 -8.79 -10.80 5.52
CA SER A 73 -7.71 -10.65 6.51
C SER A 73 -7.92 -9.43 7.40
N SER A 74 -7.55 -9.53 8.68
CA SER A 74 -7.58 -8.44 9.67
C SER A 74 -6.36 -7.51 9.60
N SER A 75 -5.39 -7.82 8.74
CA SER A 75 -4.27 -6.93 8.43
C SER A 75 -3.74 -7.16 7.02
N LEU A 76 -3.09 -6.14 6.47
CA LEU A 76 -2.42 -6.21 5.18
C LEU A 76 -1.10 -5.46 5.24
N THR A 77 -0.01 -6.10 4.84
CA THR A 77 1.31 -5.47 4.74
C THR A 77 1.62 -5.15 3.29
N ILE A 78 1.81 -3.88 2.99
CA ILE A 78 2.14 -3.38 1.65
C ILE A 78 3.56 -2.79 1.66
N ARG A 79 4.40 -3.21 0.72
CA ARG A 79 5.68 -2.56 0.39
C ARG A 79 5.52 -1.75 -0.89
N CYS A 80 6.24 -0.64 -0.99
CA CYS A 80 6.34 0.15 -2.19
C CYS A 80 7.83 0.47 -2.40
N SER A 81 8.34 0.34 -3.63
CA SER A 81 9.76 0.59 -3.92
C SER A 81 10.18 2.04 -3.66
N LEU A 82 9.22 2.97 -3.67
CA LEU A 82 9.43 4.40 -3.42
C LEU A 82 9.42 4.75 -1.93
N LEU A 83 9.12 3.79 -1.05
CA LEU A 83 9.00 3.99 0.39
C LEU A 83 10.05 3.16 1.14
N GLU A 84 10.69 3.78 2.13
CA GLU A 84 11.77 3.13 2.91
C GLU A 84 11.26 1.99 3.81
N SER A 85 10.02 2.09 4.31
CA SER A 85 9.41 1.12 5.22
C SER A 85 8.06 0.63 4.70
N PRO A 86 7.62 -0.59 5.08
CA PRO A 86 6.29 -1.08 4.72
C PRO A 86 5.16 -0.20 5.30
N ILE A 87 3.99 -0.30 4.69
CA ILE A 87 2.72 0.22 5.17
C ILE A 87 1.94 -0.95 5.76
N ILE A 88 1.53 -0.84 7.01
CA ILE A 88 0.71 -1.84 7.69
C ILE A 88 -0.71 -1.30 7.79
N ILE A 89 -1.65 -2.07 7.27
CA ILE A 89 -3.04 -1.66 7.12
C ILE A 89 -3.89 -2.51 8.05
N HIS A 90 -4.69 -1.83 8.86
CA HIS A 90 -5.68 -2.41 9.74
C HIS A 90 -7.08 -1.90 9.35
N PRO A 91 -8.15 -2.61 9.72
CA PRO A 91 -9.52 -2.15 9.49
C PRO A 91 -9.73 -0.78 10.13
N GLY A 92 -10.34 0.16 9.40
CA GLY A 92 -10.59 1.52 9.90
C GLY A 92 -11.65 1.58 11.00
N ASN A 93 -12.49 0.57 11.14
CA ASN A 93 -13.53 0.47 12.16
C ASN A 93 -13.32 -0.76 13.04
N ILE A 94 -13.42 -0.59 14.37
CA ILE A 94 -13.31 -1.66 15.37
C ILE A 94 -14.39 -2.75 15.16
N GLN A 95 -15.53 -2.40 14.56
CA GLN A 95 -16.60 -3.34 14.21
C GLN A 95 -16.32 -4.12 12.91
N GLN A 96 -15.38 -3.65 12.08
CA GLN A 96 -14.92 -4.35 10.90
C GLN A 96 -13.74 -5.26 11.26
N ASN A 97 -13.93 -6.57 11.11
CA ASN A 97 -12.90 -7.55 11.44
C ASN A 97 -11.91 -7.81 10.29
N PHE A 98 -12.05 -7.11 9.16
CA PHE A 98 -11.24 -7.31 7.97
C PHE A 98 -10.93 -6.00 7.27
N VAL A 99 -9.79 -5.97 6.59
CA VAL A 99 -9.33 -4.84 5.80
C VAL A 99 -10.17 -4.73 4.54
N THR A 100 -10.73 -3.56 4.30
CA THR A 100 -11.51 -3.24 3.09
C THR A 100 -10.64 -2.60 2.01
N ILE A 101 -11.16 -2.53 0.78
CA ILE A 101 -10.50 -1.78 -0.30
C ILE A 101 -10.34 -0.30 0.08
N TRP A 102 -11.34 0.29 0.74
CA TRP A 102 -11.26 1.67 1.23
C TRP A 102 -10.12 1.87 2.21
N ASP A 103 -9.97 0.98 3.20
CA ASP A 103 -8.88 1.05 4.18
C ASP A 103 -7.52 1.06 3.48
N VAL A 104 -7.36 0.24 2.44
CA VAL A 104 -6.12 0.18 1.65
C VAL A 104 -5.80 1.53 1.02
N ILE A 105 -6.75 2.11 0.27
CA ILE A 105 -6.52 3.37 -0.46
C ILE A 105 -6.31 4.52 0.53
N PHE A 106 -7.13 4.58 1.57
CA PHE A 106 -7.10 5.65 2.57
C PHE A 106 -5.79 5.66 3.35
N ILE A 107 -5.35 4.50 3.84
CA ILE A 107 -4.12 4.38 4.63
C ILE A 107 -2.89 4.62 3.75
N VAL A 108 -2.86 4.07 2.53
CA VAL A 108 -1.76 4.32 1.59
C VAL A 108 -1.61 5.82 1.29
N HIS A 109 -2.72 6.52 1.02
CA HIS A 109 -2.71 7.97 0.81
C HIS A 109 -2.17 8.72 2.04
N GLY A 110 -2.65 8.39 3.23
CA GLY A 110 -2.21 9.02 4.48
C GLY A 110 -0.71 8.84 4.73
N GLU A 111 -0.21 7.62 4.58
CA GLU A 111 1.20 7.27 4.77
C GLU A 111 2.12 7.99 3.78
N ILE A 112 1.74 8.01 2.49
CA ILE A 112 2.50 8.72 1.47
C ILE A 112 2.59 10.22 1.80
N ARG A 113 1.46 10.85 2.15
CA ARG A 113 1.42 12.28 2.50
C ARG A 113 2.24 12.58 3.75
N GLN A 114 2.11 11.76 4.78
CA GLN A 114 2.86 11.92 6.02
C GLN A 114 4.37 11.81 5.78
N ARG A 115 4.81 10.83 5.01
CA ARG A 115 6.23 10.61 4.69
C ARG A 115 6.79 11.71 3.79
N ALA A 116 6.02 12.18 2.81
CA ALA A 116 6.37 13.33 1.99
C ALA A 116 6.56 14.58 2.85
N ALA A 117 5.63 14.86 3.78
CA ALA A 117 5.73 15.98 4.71
C ALA A 117 6.96 15.88 5.63
N GLN A 118 7.26 14.68 6.15
CA GLN A 118 8.46 14.44 6.97
C GLN A 118 9.75 14.69 6.17
N ARG A 119 9.83 14.19 4.93
CA ARG A 119 10.99 14.41 4.04
C ARG A 119 11.17 15.89 3.72
N TYR A 120 10.07 16.59 3.45
CA TYR A 120 10.09 18.03 3.21
C TYR A 120 10.62 18.79 4.43
N GLN A 121 10.10 18.51 5.63
CA GLN A 121 10.54 19.14 6.88
C GLN A 121 12.03 18.91 7.16
N ARG A 122 12.56 17.71 6.90
CA ARG A 122 13.99 17.41 7.04
C ARG A 122 14.87 18.21 6.07
N SER A 123 14.34 18.56 4.90
CA SER A 123 15.10 19.22 3.83
C SER A 123 15.13 20.75 3.97
N PHE A 124 14.05 21.34 4.48
CA PHE A 124 13.88 22.80 4.54
C PHE A 124 13.88 23.38 5.97
N GLY A 125 14.10 22.55 6.99
CA GLY A 125 14.20 22.98 8.39
C GLY A 125 12.84 23.19 9.08
N SER A 126 12.84 23.06 10.41
CA SER A 126 11.65 23.03 11.27
C SER A 126 10.92 24.37 11.43
N HIS A 127 11.40 25.45 10.80
CA HIS A 127 10.84 26.79 10.97
C HIS A 127 9.55 27.05 10.18
N LEU A 128 9.24 26.22 9.17
CA LEU A 128 7.91 26.18 8.58
C LEU A 128 6.99 25.30 9.43
N ARG A 129 6.82 25.68 10.70
CA ARG A 129 5.77 25.13 11.55
C ARG A 129 4.43 25.59 10.98
N ARG A 130 3.73 24.65 10.33
CA ARG A 130 2.27 24.61 10.22
C ARG A 130 1.63 25.87 9.62
N THR A 131 2.29 26.56 8.69
CA THR A 131 1.52 27.33 7.71
C THR A 131 0.66 26.31 6.98
N GLU A 132 -0.66 26.53 6.95
CA GLU A 132 -1.59 25.65 6.23
C GLU A 132 -1.12 25.55 4.79
N MET A 133 -0.44 24.46 4.48
CA MET A 133 0.04 24.18 3.13
C MET A 133 -1.22 24.00 2.30
N SER A 134 -1.35 24.80 1.24
CA SER A 134 -2.48 24.64 0.33
C SER A 134 -2.51 23.21 -0.23
N GLU A 135 -3.69 22.75 -0.63
CA GLU A 135 -3.82 21.40 -1.18
C GLU A 135 -2.94 21.23 -2.43
N GLU A 136 -2.82 22.27 -3.25
CA GLU A 136 -1.94 22.28 -4.43
C GLU A 136 -0.46 22.11 -4.06
N GLN A 137 0.01 22.83 -3.04
CA GLN A 137 1.37 22.67 -2.53
C GLN A 137 1.61 21.27 -1.97
N SER A 138 0.62 20.72 -1.26
CA SER A 138 0.69 19.37 -0.72
C SER A 138 0.77 18.33 -1.84
N ARG A 139 -0.03 18.48 -2.90
CA ARG A 139 0.01 17.63 -4.10
C ARG A 139 1.37 17.70 -4.80
N CYS A 140 1.90 18.90 -5.02
CA CYS A 140 3.21 19.10 -5.65
C CYS A 140 4.33 18.45 -4.81
N MET A 141 4.28 18.64 -3.49
CA MET A 141 5.22 18.01 -2.56
C MET A 141 5.17 16.47 -2.66
N VAL A 142 3.98 15.88 -2.65
CA VAL A 142 3.81 14.42 -2.77
C VAL A 142 4.28 13.91 -4.13
N THR A 143 3.94 14.61 -5.21
CA THR A 143 4.36 14.26 -6.57
C THR A 143 5.88 14.25 -6.69
N ASN A 144 6.55 15.26 -6.12
CA ASN A 144 8.01 15.34 -6.09
C ASN A 144 8.62 14.24 -5.21
N PHE A 145 8.01 13.94 -4.06
CA PHE A 145 8.45 12.86 -3.17
C PHE A 145 8.41 11.49 -3.86
N LEU A 146 7.39 11.24 -4.67
CA LEU A 146 7.24 9.99 -5.43
C LEU A 146 8.02 9.98 -6.76
N GLY A 147 8.82 11.03 -7.05
CA GLY A 147 9.56 11.12 -8.30
C GLY A 147 8.67 11.15 -9.54
N GLY A 148 7.43 11.65 -9.42
CA GLY A 148 6.43 11.67 -10.48
C GLY A 148 5.60 10.40 -10.61
N ALA A 149 5.91 9.32 -9.88
CA ALA A 149 5.12 8.08 -9.91
C ALA A 149 3.96 8.12 -8.91
N HIS A 150 2.85 8.75 -9.28
CA HIS A 150 1.70 9.05 -8.41
C HIS A 150 0.39 8.40 -8.86
N ILE A 151 0.38 7.73 -10.02
CA ILE A 151 -0.81 7.04 -10.51
C ILE A 151 -0.82 5.62 -9.99
N TRP A 152 -1.96 5.19 -9.47
CA TRP A 152 -2.17 3.83 -8.98
C TRP A 152 -1.98 2.80 -10.11
N GLY A 153 -0.99 1.91 -9.95
CA GLY A 153 -0.75 0.79 -10.85
C GLY A 153 -1.42 -0.52 -10.41
N GLY A 154 -1.79 -0.61 -9.13
CA GLY A 154 -2.28 -1.83 -8.47
C GLY A 154 -1.23 -2.51 -7.61
N ILE A 155 -1.60 -3.65 -7.07
CA ILE A 155 -0.84 -4.38 -6.05
C ILE A 155 -0.61 -5.82 -6.54
N THR A 156 0.62 -6.33 -6.37
CA THR A 156 0.95 -7.75 -6.61
C THR A 156 1.35 -8.46 -5.33
N LYS A 157 1.30 -9.78 -5.33
CA LYS A 157 1.90 -10.57 -4.25
C LYS A 157 3.42 -10.46 -4.30
N SER A 158 4.09 -10.40 -3.15
CA SER A 158 5.54 -10.55 -3.07
C SER A 158 5.95 -11.98 -3.44
N THR A 159 7.04 -12.11 -4.20
CA THR A 159 7.61 -13.42 -4.56
C THR A 159 8.58 -13.95 -3.50
N THR A 160 9.06 -13.08 -2.62
CA THR A 160 10.10 -13.40 -1.62
C THR A 160 9.55 -13.46 -0.20
N GLU A 161 8.46 -12.75 0.07
CA GLU A 161 7.86 -12.65 1.41
C GLU A 161 6.41 -13.13 1.38
N ARG A 162 6.05 -14.00 2.33
CA ARG A 162 4.67 -14.48 2.46
C ARG A 162 3.78 -13.39 3.05
N ASP A 163 2.54 -13.30 2.56
CA ASP A 163 1.50 -12.37 3.03
C ASP A 163 1.90 -10.88 2.96
N VAL A 164 2.91 -10.57 2.14
CA VAL A 164 3.35 -9.23 1.79
C VAL A 164 2.94 -8.91 0.37
N TRP A 165 2.47 -7.69 0.17
CA TRP A 165 2.00 -7.20 -1.11
C TRP A 165 2.86 -6.03 -1.59
N ILE A 166 3.04 -5.88 -2.90
CA ILE A 166 3.86 -4.86 -3.52
C ILE A 166 2.95 -3.88 -4.26
N LEU A 167 2.92 -2.63 -3.81
CA LEU A 167 2.24 -1.52 -4.48
C LEU A 167 3.11 -1.01 -5.64
N HIS A 168 2.48 -0.89 -6.80
CA HIS A 168 3.07 -0.29 -8.00
C HIS A 168 2.43 1.07 -8.24
N LEU A 169 3.27 2.09 -8.39
CA LEU A 169 2.87 3.44 -8.80
C LEU A 169 3.51 3.76 -10.16
N LYS A 170 2.81 4.55 -10.98
CA LYS A 170 3.21 4.95 -12.34
C LYS A 170 3.28 6.46 -12.46
#